data_AF-A0A819L037-F1
#
_entry.id   AF-A0A819L037-F1
#
_cell.length_a   1.000
_cell.length_b   1.000
_cell.length_c   1.000
_cell.angle_alpha   90.00
_cell.angle_beta   90.00
_cell.angle_gamma   90.00
#
_symmetry.space_group_name_H-M   'P 1'
#
loop_
_entity.id
_entity.type
_entity.pdbx_description
1 polymer ?
#
loop_
_entity_poly.entity_id
_entity_poly.type
_entity_poly.pdbx_seq_one_letter_code
_entity_poly.pdbx_strand_id
1 'polypeptide(L)'
;MRFYNPLYTRKWSKIFAPFSTFITQLGKQIGLQSIIGKTSNDDLSINMDTMSNGHVIQSIDDNESNPSINLLSTFFSTLTSSFRPRTPSKLPYGKLLHKSRSKVSKYYKNQRNNDIKHDETNSIYHQLNIHTTNDENNNQTKNENKQNSVIIDLLPLTSSESNGSLINDDGDDNYNKNNYIFTTEHLIWLFILTIIYFTWFIFIAGISILHIIIYLVLISLYLLSDRTRRFTLAIIIYFTYLFLYDALHLIPNYTVSQVHISDVYLVEKKFFGIFINGHMMTLNEFFKLHHIPLLDILTGICYLNWIPIPIAYSFYLYRYRSKRDYIDFALTFLLTNILGFIIYYIVPAAPPWYIEIYGFNMNMKAAGNPAGFIHFDKITGLGIFSAMYSKNANVFAAIPSLHAAYPVITVLYGSLSKKIWLHIGFVLFTLSVWFSAVYSRHHYVLDVLVGGTCAVIAYILYRLISRIPTINRLLAAYSKLI
;
A
#
# COMPACT_ATOMS: atom_id res chain seq x y z
N MET A 1 -22.63 -10.47 28.31
CA MET A 1 -22.44 -9.67 29.54
C MET A 1 -21.35 -8.63 29.24
N ARG A 2 -21.58 -7.38 29.68
CA ARG A 2 -20.98 -6.10 29.24
C ARG A 2 -19.46 -6.06 29.06
N PHE A 3 -19.02 -5.51 27.91
CA PHE A 3 -17.83 -4.65 27.83
C PHE A 3 -18.11 -3.45 26.90
N TYR A 4 -19.06 -2.61 27.32
CA TYR A 4 -19.08 -1.21 26.91
C TYR A 4 -18.39 -0.46 28.05
N ASN A 5 -17.15 -0.02 27.84
CA ASN A 5 -16.40 0.73 28.84
C ASN A 5 -16.32 2.22 28.41
N PRO A 6 -17.21 3.09 28.90
CA PRO A 6 -17.30 4.50 28.51
C PRO A 6 -16.12 5.35 29.03
N LEU A 7 -15.14 4.76 29.72
CA LEU A 7 -13.96 5.47 30.21
C LEU A 7 -12.85 5.61 29.15
N TYR A 8 -12.81 4.75 28.13
CA TYR A 8 -11.78 4.82 27.08
C TYR A 8 -12.08 5.91 26.03
N THR A 9 -13.34 6.21 25.73
CA THR A 9 -13.73 7.31 24.82
C THR A 9 -13.43 8.70 25.41
N ARG A 10 -13.45 8.83 26.74
CA ARG A 10 -13.25 10.11 27.45
C ARG A 10 -11.79 10.55 27.56
N LYS A 11 -10.83 9.62 27.39
CA LYS A 11 -9.39 9.91 27.47
C LYS A 11 -8.81 10.34 26.11
N TRP A 12 -9.31 9.75 25.02
CA TRP A 12 -8.96 10.14 23.64
C TRP A 12 -9.64 11.44 23.20
N SER A 13 -10.88 11.70 23.64
CA SER A 13 -11.57 12.96 23.34
C SER A 13 -10.83 14.19 23.86
N LYS A 14 -10.09 14.09 24.97
CA LYS A 14 -9.27 15.18 25.52
C LYS A 14 -7.97 15.45 24.74
N ILE A 15 -7.40 14.42 24.10
CA ILE A 15 -6.17 14.53 23.29
C ILE A 15 -6.48 15.11 21.91
N PHE A 16 -7.64 14.77 21.34
CA PHE A 16 -8.10 15.26 20.03
C PHE A 16 -9.09 16.43 20.12
N ALA A 17 -9.47 16.86 21.32
CA ALA A 17 -10.31 18.04 21.55
C ALA A 17 -9.79 19.28 20.81
N PRO A 18 -8.48 19.60 20.74
CA PRO A 18 -8.01 20.77 19.99
C PRO A 18 -8.27 20.65 18.49
N PHE A 19 -8.16 19.44 17.91
CA PHE A 19 -8.37 19.20 16.48
C PHE A 19 -9.87 19.17 16.13
N SER A 20 -10.69 18.53 16.95
CA SER A 20 -12.16 18.57 16.84
C SER A 20 -12.70 19.99 17.03
N THR A 21 -12.13 20.77 17.97
CA THR A 21 -12.48 22.18 18.20
C THR A 21 -12.02 23.04 17.03
N PHE A 22 -10.86 22.78 16.44
CA PHE A 22 -10.39 23.47 15.23
C PHE A 22 -11.31 23.22 14.04
N ILE A 23 -11.72 21.97 13.78
CA ILE A 23 -12.70 21.65 12.72
C ILE A 23 -14.08 22.26 13.03
N THR A 24 -14.51 22.26 14.29
CA THR A 24 -15.79 22.86 14.72
C THR A 24 -15.76 24.39 14.64
N GLN A 25 -14.63 25.03 14.95
CA GLN A 25 -14.43 26.47 14.82
C GLN A 25 -14.33 26.88 13.35
N LEU A 26 -13.68 26.07 12.51
CA LEU A 26 -13.68 26.22 11.06
C LEU A 26 -15.14 26.13 10.54
N GLY A 27 -15.92 25.15 11.01
CA GLY A 27 -17.35 25.04 10.71
C GLY A 27 -18.18 26.24 11.20
N LYS A 28 -17.88 26.81 12.37
CA LYS A 28 -18.55 28.01 12.92
C LYS A 28 -18.18 29.30 12.16
N GLN A 29 -16.92 29.47 11.77
CA GLN A 29 -16.47 30.61 10.95
C GLN A 29 -17.09 30.59 9.54
N ILE A 30 -17.47 29.41 9.03
CA ILE A 30 -18.12 29.22 7.73
C ILE A 30 -19.67 29.30 7.82
N GLY A 31 -20.22 29.81 8.94
CA GLY A 31 -21.64 30.20 9.03
C GLY A 31 -22.65 29.04 9.10
N LEU A 32 -22.33 27.94 9.77
CA LEU A 32 -23.23 26.78 9.94
C LEU A 32 -24.26 26.89 11.08
N GLN A 33 -24.50 28.07 11.66
CA GLN A 33 -25.45 28.23 12.78
C GLN A 33 -26.89 28.63 12.36
N SER A 34 -27.18 28.89 11.08
CA SER A 34 -28.52 29.35 10.68
C SER A 34 -29.48 28.29 10.12
N ILE A 35 -29.10 27.01 10.02
CA ILE A 35 -29.94 25.99 9.33
C ILE A 35 -30.43 24.87 10.28
N ILE A 36 -30.16 24.94 11.58
CA ILE A 36 -30.65 23.93 12.56
C ILE A 36 -31.90 24.44 13.33
N GLY A 37 -32.36 25.66 13.07
CA GLY A 37 -33.40 26.32 13.87
C GLY A 37 -34.84 26.32 13.32
N LYS A 38 -35.10 25.92 12.07
CA LYS A 38 -36.47 25.95 11.50
C LYS A 38 -36.68 24.88 10.44
N THR A 39 -37.06 23.69 10.88
CA THR A 39 -38.03 22.85 10.18
C THR A 39 -38.88 22.19 11.27
N SER A 40 -39.85 22.95 11.78
CA SER A 40 -41.03 22.38 12.40
C SER A 40 -41.75 21.54 11.34
N ASN A 41 -42.36 20.44 11.79
CA ASN A 41 -43.28 19.63 11.02
C ASN A 41 -44.29 20.49 10.26
N ASP A 42 -44.70 19.95 9.12
CA ASP A 42 -45.70 20.43 8.16
C ASP A 42 -45.09 21.00 6.88
N ASP A 43 -45.60 20.49 5.76
CA ASP A 43 -45.28 20.75 4.36
C ASP A 43 -44.08 20.00 3.75
N LEU A 44 -44.37 18.79 3.24
CA LEU A 44 -43.89 18.31 1.93
C LEU A 44 -44.65 17.03 1.53
N SER A 45 -45.93 17.21 1.20
CA SER A 45 -46.73 16.24 0.45
C SER A 45 -46.82 16.70 -1.01
N ILE A 46 -45.87 16.33 -1.88
CA ILE A 46 -46.01 16.50 -3.34
C ILE A 46 -45.41 15.30 -4.09
N ASN A 47 -46.33 14.49 -4.64
CA ASN A 47 -46.30 13.65 -5.84
C ASN A 47 -45.12 12.70 -6.11
N MET A 48 -45.26 11.47 -5.59
CA MET A 48 -44.89 10.25 -6.33
C MET A 48 -46.03 9.93 -7.31
N ASP A 49 -45.89 10.31 -8.58
CA ASP A 49 -46.60 9.70 -9.71
C ASP A 49 -46.13 10.39 -10.99
N THR A 50 -45.00 9.92 -11.53
CA THR A 50 -44.60 9.93 -12.95
C THR A 50 -43.18 9.41 -13.05
N MET A 51 -42.99 8.10 -12.97
CA MET A 51 -41.84 7.38 -13.55
C MET A 51 -42.10 5.86 -13.52
N SER A 52 -43.32 5.46 -13.91
CA SER A 52 -43.55 4.13 -14.47
C SER A 52 -43.66 4.32 -15.97
N ASN A 53 -42.61 3.96 -16.70
CA ASN A 53 -42.72 3.17 -17.93
C ASN A 53 -41.34 2.99 -18.58
N GLY A 54 -40.90 1.74 -18.60
CA GLY A 54 -40.16 1.15 -19.71
C GLY A 54 -38.70 1.55 -19.88
N HIS A 55 -37.79 0.84 -19.21
CA HIS A 55 -36.61 0.33 -19.91
C HIS A 55 -36.27 -1.08 -19.42
N VAL A 56 -36.24 -1.97 -20.39
CA VAL A 56 -35.97 -3.41 -20.33
C VAL A 56 -34.64 -3.66 -19.63
N ILE A 57 -34.68 -4.49 -18.59
CA ILE A 57 -33.49 -5.10 -18.00
C ILE A 57 -32.94 -6.06 -19.05
N GLN A 58 -31.88 -5.64 -19.74
CA GLN A 58 -31.08 -6.54 -20.55
C GLN A 58 -30.14 -7.26 -19.59
N SER A 59 -30.43 -8.54 -19.36
CA SER A 59 -29.54 -9.49 -18.71
C SER A 59 -28.19 -9.45 -19.43
N ILE A 60 -27.14 -9.05 -18.70
CA ILE A 60 -25.76 -9.23 -19.16
C ILE A 60 -25.51 -10.74 -19.06
N ASP A 61 -25.51 -11.40 -20.22
CA ASP A 61 -24.96 -12.73 -20.35
C ASP A 61 -23.47 -12.67 -19.98
N ASP A 62 -23.11 -13.46 -18.97
CA ASP A 62 -21.74 -13.75 -18.58
C ASP A 62 -21.08 -14.56 -19.71
N ASN A 63 -20.51 -13.86 -20.70
CA ASN A 63 -19.60 -14.48 -21.64
C ASN A 63 -18.21 -14.55 -20.97
N GLU A 64 -17.82 -15.76 -20.59
CA GLU A 64 -16.50 -16.13 -20.10
C GLU A 64 -15.40 -15.65 -21.07
N SER A 65 -14.88 -14.46 -20.83
CA SER A 65 -13.58 -14.05 -21.35
C SER A 65 -12.52 -14.56 -20.38
N ASN A 66 -11.87 -15.64 -20.79
CA ASN A 66 -10.70 -16.23 -20.16
C ASN A 66 -9.70 -15.10 -19.80
N PRO A 67 -9.39 -14.82 -18.52
CA PRO A 67 -8.52 -13.71 -18.18
C PRO A 67 -7.09 -14.12 -18.56
N SER A 68 -6.61 -13.62 -19.69
CA SER A 68 -5.17 -13.58 -19.95
C SER A 68 -4.55 -12.84 -18.76
N ILE A 69 -3.67 -13.51 -18.03
CA ILE A 69 -2.98 -12.95 -16.87
C ILE A 69 -2.06 -11.84 -17.39
N ASN A 70 -2.57 -10.63 -17.40
CA ASN A 70 -1.79 -9.47 -17.76
C ASN A 70 -0.78 -9.19 -16.62
N LEU A 71 0.51 -9.30 -16.93
CA LEU A 71 1.60 -9.06 -15.98
C LEU A 71 1.49 -7.66 -15.34
N LEU A 72 1.02 -6.66 -16.10
CA LEU A 72 0.83 -5.30 -15.59
C LEU A 72 -0.32 -5.23 -14.58
N SER A 73 -1.47 -5.83 -14.86
CA SER A 73 -2.60 -5.85 -13.90
C SER A 73 -2.22 -6.63 -12.64
N THR A 74 -1.42 -7.69 -12.79
CA THR A 74 -0.89 -8.47 -11.67
C THR A 74 0.07 -7.64 -10.82
N PHE A 75 1.00 -6.91 -11.45
CA PHE A 75 1.95 -6.03 -10.76
C PHE A 75 1.26 -4.89 -10.00
N PHE A 76 0.34 -4.18 -10.66
CA PHE A 76 -0.38 -3.08 -10.04
C PHE A 76 -1.32 -3.56 -8.92
N SER A 77 -2.05 -4.65 -9.15
CA SER A 77 -2.88 -5.23 -8.07
C SER A 77 -2.02 -5.65 -6.88
N THR A 78 -0.83 -6.20 -7.08
CA THR A 78 0.10 -6.56 -6.00
C THR A 78 0.54 -5.36 -5.16
N LEU A 79 0.74 -4.20 -5.79
CA LEU A 79 1.20 -2.98 -5.11
C LEU A 79 0.11 -2.22 -4.36
N THR A 80 -1.14 -2.34 -4.79
CA THR A 80 -2.25 -1.50 -4.26
C THR A 80 -3.37 -2.28 -3.59
N SER A 81 -3.36 -3.61 -3.70
CA SER A 81 -4.30 -4.45 -2.98
C SER A 81 -3.90 -4.61 -1.53
N SER A 82 -4.90 -4.72 -0.64
CA SER A 82 -4.65 -5.43 0.59
C SER A 82 -4.28 -6.87 0.25
N PHE A 83 -3.40 -7.49 1.05
CA PHE A 83 -2.84 -8.80 0.73
C PHE A 83 -3.89 -9.93 0.80
N ARG A 84 -5.12 -9.60 1.20
CA ARG A 84 -6.27 -10.49 1.29
C ARG A 84 -7.52 -9.92 0.61
N PRO A 85 -8.23 -10.70 -0.21
CA PRO A 85 -9.58 -10.33 -0.65
C PRO A 85 -10.53 -10.30 0.56
N ARG A 86 -11.49 -9.37 0.53
CA ARG A 86 -12.53 -9.26 1.56
C ARG A 86 -13.42 -10.50 1.54
N THR A 87 -13.15 -11.46 2.44
CA THR A 87 -14.09 -12.54 2.71
C THR A 87 -15.15 -12.05 3.71
N PRO A 88 -16.44 -12.35 3.52
CA PRO A 88 -17.45 -12.00 4.51
C PRO A 88 -17.09 -12.68 5.84
N SER A 89 -16.89 -11.87 6.88
CA SER A 89 -16.53 -12.34 8.21
C SER A 89 -17.56 -13.34 8.72
N LYS A 90 -17.21 -14.62 8.76
CA LYS A 90 -17.89 -15.57 9.64
C LYS A 90 -17.43 -15.28 11.06
N LEU A 91 -18.25 -14.54 11.81
CA LEU A 91 -18.12 -14.46 13.26
C LEU A 91 -18.26 -15.86 13.89
N PRO A 92 -17.63 -16.12 15.04
CA PRO A 92 -17.49 -17.48 15.57
C PRO A 92 -18.82 -18.04 16.06
N TYR A 93 -19.07 -19.29 15.70
CA TYR A 93 -20.25 -20.07 16.05
C TYR A 93 -20.46 -20.15 17.58
N GLY A 94 -21.54 -19.54 18.06
CA GLY A 94 -22.18 -19.89 19.32
C GLY A 94 -23.14 -21.06 19.11
N LYS A 95 -23.08 -22.03 20.02
CA LYS A 95 -23.93 -23.22 20.11
C LYS A 95 -25.42 -22.91 19.87
N LEU A 96 -26.04 -23.60 18.91
CA LEU A 96 -27.44 -23.99 18.98
C LEU A 96 -27.58 -25.44 18.50
N LEU A 97 -27.91 -26.30 19.46
CA LEU A 97 -28.50 -27.62 19.27
C LEU A 97 -29.92 -27.44 18.71
N HIS A 98 -30.24 -28.07 17.57
CA HIS A 98 -31.41 -28.97 17.49
C HIS A 98 -31.48 -29.73 16.15
N LYS A 99 -31.54 -31.06 16.28
CA LYS A 99 -32.12 -32.10 15.40
C LYS A 99 -32.82 -31.62 14.12
N SER A 100 -32.38 -32.17 12.98
CA SER A 100 -33.26 -32.98 12.10
C SER A 100 -32.41 -33.79 11.11
N ARG A 101 -32.50 -35.12 11.24
CA ARG A 101 -32.12 -36.10 10.20
C ARG A 101 -33.29 -36.21 9.23
N SER A 102 -33.06 -36.13 7.92
CA SER A 102 -33.79 -36.92 6.92
C SER A 102 -33.32 -36.61 5.49
N LYS A 103 -32.76 -37.63 4.82
CA LYS A 103 -32.89 -38.04 3.39
C LYS A 103 -32.72 -36.94 2.31
N VAL A 104 -31.93 -37.11 1.25
CA VAL A 104 -32.03 -38.13 0.19
C VAL A 104 -30.74 -38.11 -0.64
N SER A 105 -30.17 -39.29 -0.92
CA SER A 105 -29.21 -39.52 -2.01
C SER A 105 -29.94 -40.03 -3.25
N LYS A 106 -29.55 -39.57 -4.45
CA LYS A 106 -29.44 -40.34 -5.73
C LYS A 106 -29.32 -39.37 -6.91
N TYR A 107 -28.79 -39.89 -8.03
CA TYR A 107 -28.41 -39.26 -9.31
C TYR A 107 -26.93 -38.86 -9.36
N TYR A 108 -26.02 -39.46 -10.15
CA TYR A 108 -26.11 -40.36 -11.31
C TYR A 108 -24.94 -41.39 -11.29
N LYS A 109 -25.24 -42.67 -11.57
CA LYS A 109 -24.26 -43.68 -12.00
C LYS A 109 -24.94 -44.56 -13.07
N ASN A 110 -24.42 -44.49 -14.30
CA ASN A 110 -24.63 -45.38 -15.45
C ASN A 110 -23.78 -44.75 -16.55
N GLN A 111 -22.91 -45.38 -17.34
CA GLN A 111 -22.59 -46.73 -17.78
C GLN A 111 -21.09 -46.64 -18.22
N ARG A 112 -20.23 -47.65 -18.39
CA ARG A 112 -20.40 -49.04 -18.85
C ARG A 112 -19.05 -49.74 -18.61
N ASN A 113 -19.11 -51.00 -18.16
CA ASN A 113 -18.03 -51.98 -18.25
C ASN A 113 -17.87 -52.48 -19.69
N ASN A 114 -16.68 -53.03 -19.98
CA ASN A 114 -16.36 -54.29 -20.71
C ASN A 114 -14.86 -54.20 -21.05
N ASP A 115 -13.95 -54.95 -20.42
CA ASP A 115 -13.65 -56.40 -20.49
C ASP A 115 -12.36 -56.66 -21.29
N ILE A 116 -11.35 -57.19 -20.58
CA ILE A 116 -10.46 -58.32 -20.94
C ILE A 116 -9.60 -58.22 -22.22
N LYS A 117 -8.24 -58.17 -22.09
CA LYS A 117 -7.25 -59.26 -22.36
C LYS A 117 -5.80 -58.75 -22.50
N HIS A 118 -4.86 -59.62 -22.13
CA HIS A 118 -3.41 -59.56 -22.37
C HIS A 118 -3.01 -59.33 -23.83
N ASP A 119 -1.92 -58.59 -24.09
CA ASP A 119 -0.82 -59.11 -24.92
C ASP A 119 0.50 -58.29 -24.78
N GLU A 120 1.59 -58.98 -25.06
CA GLU A 120 3.00 -58.61 -24.91
C GLU A 120 3.53 -57.61 -25.98
N THR A 121 4.74 -57.09 -25.71
CA THR A 121 5.88 -56.81 -26.63
C THR A 121 6.42 -55.38 -26.76
N ASN A 122 7.75 -55.36 -26.83
CA ASN A 122 8.74 -54.31 -27.12
C ASN A 122 9.24 -53.45 -25.92
N SER A 123 10.36 -53.80 -25.27
CA SER A 123 11.77 -53.78 -25.76
C SER A 123 12.16 -52.37 -26.23
N ILE A 124 13.11 -51.67 -25.61
CA ILE A 124 14.57 -51.88 -25.77
C ILE A 124 15.36 -51.43 -24.51
N TYR A 125 16.34 -52.28 -24.16
CA TYR A 125 17.42 -52.17 -23.17
C TYR A 125 18.43 -51.04 -23.49
N HIS A 126 19.18 -50.48 -22.54
CA HIS A 126 20.51 -50.92 -22.03
C HIS A 126 21.02 -49.81 -21.08
N GLN A 127 21.84 -49.97 -20.03
CA GLN A 127 22.40 -51.09 -19.29
C GLN A 127 23.10 -50.48 -18.05
N LEU A 128 23.08 -51.17 -16.91
CA LEU A 128 23.95 -50.92 -15.77
C LEU A 128 25.43 -51.22 -16.13
N ASN A 129 26.40 -50.55 -15.49
CA ASN A 129 27.21 -51.23 -14.45
C ASN A 129 28.19 -50.34 -13.68
N ILE A 130 28.25 -50.67 -12.40
CA ILE A 130 29.27 -50.32 -11.41
C ILE A 130 30.48 -51.25 -11.66
N HIS A 131 31.70 -50.72 -11.56
CA HIS A 131 32.89 -51.54 -11.30
C HIS A 131 33.84 -50.81 -10.34
N THR A 132 34.11 -51.45 -9.21
CA THR A 132 35.28 -51.26 -8.36
C THR A 132 36.26 -52.40 -8.63
N THR A 133 37.55 -52.11 -8.76
CA THR A 133 38.66 -52.89 -8.18
C THR A 133 39.97 -52.09 -8.22
N ASN A 134 40.82 -52.43 -7.26
CA ASN A 134 42.08 -51.82 -6.84
C ASN A 134 43.20 -51.88 -7.88
N ASP A 135 44.18 -50.99 -7.72
CA ASP A 135 45.60 -51.33 -7.90
C ASP A 135 46.47 -50.54 -6.91
N GLU A 136 47.39 -51.28 -6.27
CA GLU A 136 48.39 -50.83 -5.31
C GLU A 136 49.60 -50.19 -6.00
N ASN A 137 50.22 -49.17 -5.39
CA ASN A 137 51.66 -49.15 -5.10
C ASN A 137 52.14 -47.85 -4.42
N ASN A 138 52.67 -48.02 -3.21
CA ASN A 138 53.86 -47.41 -2.59
C ASN A 138 54.18 -45.91 -2.76
N ASN A 139 54.14 -45.13 -1.66
CA ASN A 139 55.35 -44.78 -0.90
C ASN A 139 55.07 -44.01 0.41
N GLN A 140 55.86 -44.35 1.44
CA GLN A 140 56.02 -43.76 2.78
C GLN A 140 56.30 -42.23 2.72
N THR A 141 56.10 -41.37 3.73
CA THR A 141 56.58 -41.41 5.13
C THR A 141 56.15 -40.12 5.89
N LYS A 142 55.92 -40.21 7.22
CA LYS A 142 56.20 -39.22 8.32
C LYS A 142 55.57 -37.81 8.27
N ASN A 143 55.23 -37.11 9.36
CA ASN A 143 55.15 -37.32 10.81
C ASN A 143 54.40 -36.09 11.42
N GLU A 144 53.58 -36.32 12.44
CA GLU A 144 53.42 -35.54 13.71
C GLU A 144 53.24 -34.01 13.74
N ASN A 145 52.06 -33.60 14.24
CA ASN A 145 51.81 -32.72 15.40
C ASN A 145 52.90 -31.71 15.85
N LYS A 146 52.54 -30.41 15.91
CA LYS A 146 52.56 -29.66 17.19
C LYS A 146 51.82 -28.32 17.16
N GLN A 147 51.06 -28.13 18.24
CA GLN A 147 50.43 -26.91 18.73
C GLN A 147 51.44 -25.83 19.19
N ASN A 148 50.90 -24.60 19.29
CA ASN A 148 51.13 -23.56 20.31
C ASN A 148 52.22 -22.47 20.13
N SER A 149 51.72 -21.27 19.82
CA SER A 149 51.73 -20.05 20.66
C SER A 149 53.02 -19.29 21.01
N VAL A 150 53.00 -18.01 20.58
CA VAL A 150 53.44 -16.75 21.26
C VAL A 150 54.93 -16.44 21.36
N ILE A 151 55.34 -15.30 20.74
CA ILE A 151 56.30 -14.33 21.31
C ILE A 151 55.83 -12.89 20.95
N ILE A 152 55.79 -12.03 21.97
CA ILE A 152 55.59 -10.58 21.96
C ILE A 152 56.98 -9.94 22.09
N ASP A 153 57.27 -8.84 21.38
CA ASP A 153 58.32 -7.90 21.79
C ASP A 153 57.93 -6.44 21.49
N LEU A 154 58.25 -5.56 22.44
CA LEU A 154 57.94 -4.12 22.49
C LEU A 154 59.25 -3.29 22.43
N LEU A 155 59.32 -2.38 21.43
CA LEU A 155 59.87 -1.00 21.36
C LEU A 155 61.26 -0.62 21.97
N PRO A 156 62.01 0.34 21.37
CA PRO A 156 61.86 1.77 21.76
C PRO A 156 62.08 2.86 20.66
N LEU A 157 61.76 4.09 21.08
CA LEU A 157 61.61 5.40 20.40
C LEU A 157 62.87 6.07 19.83
N THR A 158 62.72 6.94 18.80
CA THR A 158 63.36 8.29 18.70
C THR A 158 62.65 9.21 17.69
N SER A 159 62.70 10.52 17.95
CA SER A 159 62.08 11.69 17.29
C SER A 159 62.96 12.39 16.23
N SER A 160 62.36 13.00 15.19
CA SER A 160 62.63 14.39 14.71
C SER A 160 61.95 14.70 13.35
N GLU A 161 61.55 15.96 13.16
CA GLU A 161 60.87 16.59 12.02
C GLU A 161 61.73 16.76 10.75
N SER A 162 61.10 16.82 9.55
CA SER A 162 61.21 17.95 8.58
C SER A 162 60.59 17.67 7.19
N ASN A 163 59.72 18.60 6.74
CA ASN A 163 59.44 19.13 5.38
C ASN A 163 59.59 18.31 4.07
N GLY A 164 58.60 18.44 3.17
CA GLY A 164 58.88 18.64 1.73
C GLY A 164 58.08 17.84 0.68
N SER A 165 57.12 18.52 0.03
CA SER A 165 56.65 18.44 -1.37
C SER A 165 56.43 17.11 -2.14
N LEU A 166 55.17 16.96 -2.58
CA LEU A 166 54.69 16.60 -3.93
C LEU A 166 55.55 15.66 -4.80
N ILE A 167 55.12 14.40 -4.91
CA ILE A 167 55.21 13.60 -6.14
C ILE A 167 53.89 12.84 -6.27
N ASN A 168 53.22 13.01 -7.42
CA ASN A 168 52.14 12.15 -7.88
C ASN A 168 52.75 10.78 -8.18
N ASP A 169 52.21 9.72 -7.61
CA ASP A 169 52.39 8.38 -8.15
C ASP A 169 51.05 7.64 -8.12
N ASP A 170 50.77 7.05 -9.27
CA ASP A 170 49.55 6.35 -9.61
C ASP A 170 49.41 5.06 -8.80
N GLY A 171 48.18 4.71 -8.43
CA GLY A 171 47.82 3.36 -8.02
C GLY A 171 47.93 3.07 -6.53
N ASP A 172 46.89 3.42 -5.79
CA ASP A 172 46.46 2.56 -4.68
C ASP A 172 44.93 2.51 -4.63
N ASP A 173 44.36 1.83 -5.63
CA ASP A 173 43.01 1.25 -5.60
C ASP A 173 42.95 0.06 -4.60
N ASN A 174 43.62 0.14 -3.45
CA ASN A 174 43.28 -0.68 -2.28
C ASN A 174 42.08 -0.07 -1.55
N TYR A 175 40.96 0.04 -2.27
CA TYR A 175 39.68 -0.03 -1.62
C TYR A 175 39.57 -1.44 -1.06
N ASN A 176 40.02 -1.61 0.19
CA ASN A 176 39.89 -2.81 0.99
C ASN A 176 38.55 -3.47 0.65
N LYS A 177 38.65 -4.60 -0.05
CA LYS A 177 37.54 -5.47 -0.42
C LYS A 177 37.00 -5.99 0.90
N ASN A 178 36.14 -5.20 1.54
CA ASN A 178 35.56 -5.50 2.83
C ASN A 178 34.89 -6.86 2.72
N ASN A 179 35.55 -7.86 3.30
CA ASN A 179 35.05 -9.20 3.39
C ASN A 179 33.68 -9.13 4.05
N TYR A 180 32.73 -9.80 3.42
CA TYR A 180 31.36 -9.90 3.85
C TYR A 180 31.28 -10.69 5.15
N ILE A 181 31.41 -10.03 6.30
CA ILE A 181 31.36 -10.72 7.58
C ILE A 181 29.97 -10.52 8.18
N PHE A 182 29.11 -11.51 7.99
CA PHE A 182 27.96 -11.69 8.85
C PHE A 182 28.45 -11.96 10.26
N THR A 183 28.14 -11.07 11.20
CA THR A 183 28.29 -11.35 12.62
C THR A 183 27.17 -12.28 13.08
N THR A 184 27.44 -13.09 14.09
CA THR A 184 26.43 -13.91 14.76
C THR A 184 25.26 -13.07 15.28
N GLU A 185 25.52 -11.83 15.69
CA GLU A 185 24.50 -10.86 16.11
C GLU A 185 23.48 -10.56 15.00
N HIS A 186 23.93 -10.37 13.76
CA HIS A 186 23.00 -10.12 12.65
C HIS A 186 22.05 -11.29 12.42
N LEU A 187 22.54 -12.54 12.56
CA LEU A 187 21.72 -13.74 12.41
C LEU A 187 20.70 -13.88 13.56
N ILE A 188 21.08 -13.54 14.79
CA ILE A 188 20.17 -13.55 15.95
C ILE A 188 19.04 -12.54 15.75
N TRP A 189 19.36 -11.29 15.37
CA TRP A 189 18.34 -10.29 15.12
C TRP A 189 17.42 -10.66 13.96
N LEU A 190 17.98 -11.25 12.91
CA LEU A 190 17.21 -11.75 11.78
C LEU A 190 16.21 -12.80 12.22
N PHE A 191 16.65 -13.80 13.00
CA PHE A 191 15.80 -14.85 13.54
C PHE A 191 14.67 -14.30 14.42
N ILE A 192 14.98 -13.34 15.30
CA ILE A 192 13.98 -12.68 16.14
C ILE A 192 12.95 -11.95 15.28
N LEU A 193 13.40 -11.19 14.27
CA LEU A 193 12.51 -10.47 13.35
C LEU A 193 11.65 -11.44 12.53
N THR A 194 12.20 -12.58 12.09
CA THR A 194 11.45 -13.64 11.42
C THR A 194 10.30 -14.13 12.30
N ILE A 195 10.60 -14.49 13.56
CA ILE A 195 9.59 -14.98 14.50
C ILE A 195 8.50 -13.93 14.71
N ILE A 196 8.87 -12.68 14.97
CA ILE A 196 7.91 -11.59 15.18
C ILE A 196 7.02 -11.41 13.95
N TYR A 197 7.62 -11.36 12.75
CA TYR A 197 6.90 -11.19 11.49
C TYR A 197 5.86 -12.29 11.27
N PHE A 198 6.28 -13.56 11.33
CA PHE A 198 5.36 -14.67 11.10
C PHE A 198 4.36 -14.85 12.25
N THR A 199 4.73 -14.56 13.49
CA THR A 199 3.79 -14.60 14.63
C THR A 199 2.65 -13.60 14.43
N TRP A 200 2.96 -12.37 14.01
CA TRP A 200 1.93 -11.37 13.67
C TRP A 200 0.96 -11.89 12.59
N PHE A 201 1.49 -12.44 11.50
CA PHE A 201 0.63 -12.92 10.42
C PHE A 201 -0.08 -14.24 10.72
N ILE A 202 0.45 -15.12 11.56
CA ILE A 202 -0.22 -16.38 11.91
C ILE A 202 -1.38 -16.11 12.87
N PHE A 203 -1.16 -15.26 13.88
CA PHE A 203 -2.13 -15.10 14.98
C PHE A 203 -3.05 -13.88 14.86
N ILE A 204 -2.64 -12.83 14.13
CA ILE A 204 -3.36 -11.55 14.11
C ILE A 204 -3.88 -11.24 12.70
N ALA A 205 -2.99 -10.93 11.76
CA ALA A 205 -3.39 -10.45 10.43
C ALA A 205 -3.85 -11.56 9.49
N GLY A 206 -3.38 -12.77 9.71
CA GLY A 206 -3.54 -13.88 8.80
C GLY A 206 -2.57 -13.81 7.61
N ILE A 207 -1.93 -14.93 7.29
CA ILE A 207 -0.93 -15.02 6.23
C ILE A 207 -1.55 -15.10 4.82
N SER A 208 -0.82 -14.56 3.84
CA SER A 208 -1.12 -14.60 2.40
C SER A 208 0.17 -14.97 1.70
N ILE A 209 0.09 -15.55 0.50
CA ILE A 209 1.29 -15.91 -0.28
C ILE A 209 2.19 -14.68 -0.53
N LEU A 210 1.57 -13.51 -0.66
CA LEU A 210 2.29 -12.27 -0.91
C LEU A 210 3.13 -11.80 0.30
N HIS A 211 2.68 -12.06 1.54
CA HIS A 211 3.48 -11.83 2.74
C HIS A 211 4.76 -12.68 2.72
N ILE A 212 4.62 -13.96 2.33
CA ILE A 212 5.74 -14.89 2.24
C ILE A 212 6.71 -14.43 1.15
N ILE A 213 6.22 -14.07 -0.04
CA ILE A 213 7.05 -13.59 -1.16
C ILE A 213 7.80 -12.31 -0.76
N ILE A 214 7.11 -11.33 -0.17
CA ILE A 214 7.74 -10.07 0.28
C ILE A 214 8.84 -10.36 1.30
N TYR A 215 8.56 -11.20 2.29
CA TYR A 215 9.54 -11.60 3.30
C TYR A 215 10.75 -12.28 2.65
N LEU A 216 10.53 -13.24 1.75
CA LEU A 216 11.59 -13.97 1.04
C LEU A 216 12.43 -13.06 0.14
N VAL A 217 11.84 -12.04 -0.49
CA VAL A 217 12.57 -11.06 -1.28
C VAL A 217 13.42 -10.17 -0.36
N LEU A 218 12.85 -9.65 0.72
CA LEU A 218 13.58 -8.77 1.65
C LEU A 218 14.74 -9.49 2.33
N ILE A 219 14.53 -10.73 2.79
CA ILE A 219 15.58 -11.53 3.42
C ILE A 219 16.69 -11.88 2.43
N SER A 220 16.34 -12.27 1.20
CA SER A 220 17.32 -12.58 0.16
C SER A 220 18.16 -11.37 -0.19
N LEU A 221 17.54 -10.20 -0.39
CA LEU A 221 18.26 -8.96 -0.66
C LEU A 221 19.15 -8.54 0.51
N TYR A 222 18.69 -8.72 1.75
CA TYR A 222 19.48 -8.43 2.95
C TYR A 222 20.73 -9.33 3.08
N LEU A 223 20.60 -10.60 2.66
CA LEU A 223 21.63 -11.62 2.76
C LEU A 223 22.58 -11.72 1.56
N LEU A 224 22.29 -11.06 0.44
CA LEU A 224 23.07 -11.23 -0.80
C LEU A 224 24.39 -10.44 -0.82
N SER A 225 24.39 -9.18 -0.39
CA SER A 225 25.58 -8.29 -0.43
C SER A 225 25.40 -7.09 0.49
N ASP A 226 26.48 -6.38 0.83
CA ASP A 226 26.39 -5.12 1.59
C ASP A 226 25.55 -4.06 0.84
N ARG A 227 25.72 -3.95 -0.48
CA ARG A 227 24.97 -3.00 -1.31
C ARG A 227 23.47 -3.27 -1.26
N THR A 228 23.07 -4.53 -1.45
CA THR A 228 21.65 -4.92 -1.41
C THR A 228 21.09 -4.83 0.01
N ARG A 229 21.89 -5.08 1.04
CA ARG A 229 21.50 -4.89 2.44
C ARG A 229 21.15 -3.44 2.76
N ARG A 230 22.04 -2.51 2.40
CA ARG A 230 21.81 -1.05 2.54
C ARG A 230 20.55 -0.62 1.82
N PHE A 231 20.34 -1.16 0.61
CA PHE A 231 19.12 -0.93 -0.15
C PHE A 231 17.88 -1.52 0.53
N THR A 232 17.93 -2.74 1.06
CA THR A 232 16.84 -3.34 1.84
C THR A 232 16.49 -2.48 3.05
N LEU A 233 17.51 -2.00 3.77
CA LEU A 233 17.32 -1.12 4.91
C LEU A 233 16.73 0.23 4.50
N ALA A 234 17.01 0.73 3.30
CA ALA A 234 16.37 1.94 2.76
C ALA A 234 14.88 1.71 2.48
N ILE A 235 14.53 0.63 1.75
CA ILE A 235 13.16 0.36 1.32
C ILE A 235 12.22 -0.11 2.44
N ILE A 236 12.76 -0.49 3.61
CA ILE A 236 11.95 -0.96 4.75
C ILE A 236 10.88 0.05 5.19
N ILE A 237 11.11 1.36 4.99
CA ILE A 237 10.14 2.42 5.28
C ILE A 237 8.86 2.25 4.44
N TYR A 238 9.00 1.91 3.15
CA TYR A 238 7.86 1.66 2.27
C TYR A 238 7.15 0.35 2.58
N PHE A 239 7.90 -0.69 2.95
CA PHE A 239 7.29 -1.93 3.43
C PHE A 239 6.58 -1.77 4.76
N THR A 240 7.04 -0.86 5.63
CA THR A 240 6.31 -0.48 6.85
C THR A 240 4.97 0.15 6.48
N TYR A 241 4.93 1.04 5.49
CA TYR A 241 3.67 1.56 4.95
C TYR A 241 2.76 0.43 4.43
N LEU A 242 3.27 -0.48 3.60
CA LEU A 242 2.47 -1.58 3.04
C LEU A 242 1.89 -2.48 4.14
N PHE A 243 2.68 -2.76 5.18
CA PHE A 243 2.26 -3.53 6.34
C PHE A 243 1.16 -2.81 7.13
N LEU A 244 1.30 -1.51 7.37
CA LEU A 244 0.27 -0.71 8.05
C LEU A 244 -1.02 -0.60 7.23
N TYR A 245 -0.90 -0.44 5.92
CA TYR A 245 -2.05 -0.39 5.02
C TYR A 245 -2.78 -1.73 4.99
N ASP A 246 -2.06 -2.84 4.90
CA ASP A 246 -2.67 -4.16 4.99
C ASP A 246 -3.42 -4.32 6.31
N ALA A 247 -2.81 -3.96 7.43
CA ALA A 247 -3.43 -4.07 8.75
C ALA A 247 -4.78 -3.35 8.91
N LEU A 248 -5.13 -2.38 8.03
CA LEU A 248 -6.44 -1.74 8.03
C LEU A 248 -7.60 -2.72 7.81
N HIS A 249 -7.37 -3.86 7.15
CA HIS A 249 -8.41 -4.87 6.95
C HIS A 249 -8.86 -5.54 8.26
N LEU A 250 -8.03 -5.48 9.31
CA LEU A 250 -8.31 -6.10 10.61
C LEU A 250 -9.48 -5.44 11.33
N ILE A 251 -9.56 -4.12 11.23
CA ILE A 251 -10.59 -3.31 11.86
C ILE A 251 -11.17 -2.40 10.79
N PRO A 252 -12.27 -2.80 10.13
CA PRO A 252 -12.90 -1.94 9.13
C PRO A 252 -13.37 -0.64 9.79
N ASN A 253 -13.08 0.50 9.17
CA ASN A 253 -13.30 1.82 9.78
C ASN A 253 -14.76 2.12 10.17
N TYR A 254 -15.73 1.59 9.42
CA TYR A 254 -17.17 1.71 9.74
C TYR A 254 -17.57 1.00 11.03
N THR A 255 -16.70 0.18 11.63
CA THR A 255 -16.92 -0.43 12.96
C THR A 255 -16.49 0.48 14.11
N VAL A 256 -15.69 1.51 13.81
CA VAL A 256 -15.12 2.43 14.80
C VAL A 256 -15.92 3.74 14.85
N SER A 257 -16.25 4.29 13.68
CA SER A 257 -16.94 5.57 13.54
C SER A 257 -18.06 5.48 12.49
N GLN A 258 -19.05 6.36 12.62
CA GLN A 258 -20.14 6.47 11.64
C GLN A 258 -19.58 6.94 10.29
N VAL A 259 -20.00 6.27 9.21
CA VAL A 259 -19.61 6.65 7.85
C VAL A 259 -20.38 7.87 7.39
N HIS A 260 -19.62 8.84 6.89
CA HIS A 260 -20.10 10.07 6.28
C HIS A 260 -20.37 9.81 4.78
N ILE A 261 -21.62 10.03 4.36
CA ILE A 261 -22.11 9.71 3.00
C ILE A 261 -22.81 10.94 2.42
N SER A 262 -24.01 11.26 2.92
CA SER A 262 -24.81 12.37 2.42
C SER A 262 -24.22 13.72 2.77
N ASP A 263 -23.62 13.85 3.94
CA ASP A 263 -23.02 15.07 4.43
C ASP A 263 -21.78 15.48 3.61
N VAL A 264 -20.91 14.53 3.26
CA VAL A 264 -19.76 14.78 2.37
C VAL A 264 -20.23 15.22 0.99
N TYR A 265 -21.24 14.54 0.44
CA TYR A 265 -21.84 14.90 -0.84
C TYR A 265 -22.46 16.31 -0.84
N LEU A 266 -23.19 16.67 0.22
CA LEU A 266 -23.80 18.00 0.34
C LEU A 266 -22.75 19.10 0.51
N VAL A 267 -21.67 18.82 1.25
CA VAL A 267 -20.54 19.74 1.39
C VAL A 267 -19.84 19.93 0.04
N GLU A 268 -19.57 18.85 -0.70
CA GLU A 268 -19.02 18.92 -2.06
C GLU A 268 -19.91 19.79 -2.95
N LYS A 269 -21.22 19.53 -3.00
CA LYS A 269 -22.17 20.34 -3.79
C LYS A 269 -22.16 21.80 -3.39
N LYS A 270 -22.08 22.10 -2.09
CA LYS A 270 -22.10 23.47 -1.59
C LYS A 270 -20.87 24.26 -2.03
N PHE A 271 -19.68 23.68 -1.98
CA PHE A 271 -18.43 24.39 -2.26
C PHE A 271 -17.94 24.28 -3.70
N PHE A 272 -18.16 23.12 -4.33
CA PHE A 272 -17.63 22.78 -5.66
C PHE A 272 -18.72 22.37 -6.64
N GLY A 273 -19.99 22.50 -6.27
CA GLY A 273 -21.11 22.24 -7.15
C GLY A 273 -21.15 23.24 -8.31
N ILE A 274 -21.54 22.73 -9.47
CA ILE A 274 -21.78 23.51 -10.68
C ILE A 274 -23.28 23.53 -10.97
N PHE A 275 -23.78 24.68 -11.40
CA PHE A 275 -25.19 24.87 -11.72
C PHE A 275 -25.42 24.67 -13.21
N ILE A 276 -26.12 23.61 -13.58
CA ILE A 276 -26.39 23.24 -14.97
C ILE A 276 -27.86 22.88 -15.11
N ASN A 277 -28.53 23.43 -16.12
CA ASN A 277 -29.93 23.13 -16.46
C ASN A 277 -30.90 23.24 -15.26
N GLY A 278 -30.69 24.24 -14.38
CA GLY A 278 -31.55 24.45 -13.21
C GLY A 278 -31.23 23.59 -11.98
N HIS A 279 -30.26 22.67 -12.07
CA HIS A 279 -29.89 21.76 -10.99
C HIS A 279 -28.43 21.95 -10.56
N MET A 280 -28.20 21.87 -9.25
CA MET A 280 -26.84 21.88 -8.69
C MET A 280 -26.28 20.46 -8.67
N MET A 281 -25.18 20.26 -9.39
CA MET A 281 -24.51 18.97 -9.57
C MET A 281 -23.08 19.04 -9.06
N THR A 282 -22.55 17.93 -8.53
CA THR A 282 -21.11 17.79 -8.27
C THR A 282 -20.34 17.69 -9.59
N LEU A 283 -19.03 17.98 -9.57
CA LEU A 283 -18.17 17.74 -10.72
C LEU A 283 -18.16 16.27 -11.14
N ASN A 284 -18.26 15.33 -10.19
CA ASN A 284 -18.33 13.91 -10.51
C ASN A 284 -19.62 13.55 -11.27
N GLU A 285 -20.77 14.12 -10.89
CA GLU A 285 -22.04 13.94 -11.61
C GLU A 285 -21.97 14.55 -13.02
N PHE A 286 -21.29 15.69 -13.17
CA PHE A 286 -21.06 16.30 -14.48
C PHE A 286 -20.17 15.42 -15.37
N PHE A 287 -19.02 14.96 -14.88
CA PHE A 287 -18.13 14.09 -15.65
C PHE A 287 -18.71 12.71 -15.94
N LYS A 288 -19.72 12.26 -15.18
CA LYS A 288 -20.51 11.08 -15.56
C LYS A 288 -21.18 11.25 -16.92
N LEU A 289 -21.72 12.45 -17.18
CA LEU A 289 -22.45 12.77 -18.42
C LEU A 289 -21.51 13.27 -19.53
N HIS A 290 -20.39 13.88 -19.15
CA HIS A 290 -19.46 14.55 -20.05
C HIS A 290 -18.04 13.96 -19.98
N HIS A 291 -17.94 12.65 -20.25
CA HIS A 291 -16.64 12.00 -20.44
C HIS A 291 -16.36 11.76 -21.93
N ILE A 292 -15.07 11.63 -22.28
CA ILE A 292 -14.62 11.34 -23.65
C ILE A 292 -13.48 10.32 -23.62
N PRO A 293 -13.39 9.40 -24.61
CA PRO A 293 -12.40 8.32 -24.58
C PRO A 293 -10.95 8.77 -24.43
N LEU A 294 -10.58 9.90 -25.05
CA LEU A 294 -9.21 10.44 -24.93
C LEU A 294 -8.86 10.79 -23.47
N LEU A 295 -9.79 11.44 -22.76
CA LEU A 295 -9.59 11.77 -21.35
C LEU A 295 -9.67 10.52 -20.46
N ASP A 296 -10.52 9.54 -20.78
CA ASP A 296 -10.55 8.26 -20.06
C ASP A 296 -9.17 7.56 -20.11
N ILE A 297 -8.48 7.60 -21.25
CA ILE A 297 -7.12 7.06 -21.40
C ILE A 297 -6.10 7.91 -20.61
N LEU A 298 -6.07 9.22 -20.86
CA LEU A 298 -5.07 10.11 -20.25
C LEU A 298 -5.18 10.13 -18.72
N THR A 299 -6.40 10.21 -18.20
CA THR A 299 -6.63 10.19 -16.75
C THR A 299 -6.27 8.85 -16.14
N GLY A 300 -6.51 7.74 -16.83
CA GLY A 300 -6.03 6.43 -16.39
C GLY A 300 -4.50 6.38 -16.28
N ILE A 301 -3.77 6.86 -17.29
CA ILE A 301 -2.29 6.91 -17.28
C ILE A 301 -1.78 7.81 -16.15
N CYS A 302 -2.31 9.03 -16.03
CA CYS A 302 -1.90 9.97 -14.99
C CYS A 302 -2.16 9.40 -13.61
N TYR A 303 -3.36 8.84 -13.39
CA TYR A 303 -3.71 8.25 -12.11
C TYR A 303 -2.78 7.10 -11.77
N LEU A 304 -2.55 6.09 -12.64
CA LEU A 304 -1.67 4.94 -12.34
C LEU A 304 -0.27 5.30 -11.79
N ASN A 305 0.21 6.51 -12.06
CA ASN A 305 1.51 6.99 -11.64
C ASN A 305 1.57 7.64 -10.25
N TRP A 306 0.46 7.70 -9.50
CA TRP A 306 0.39 8.31 -8.15
C TRP A 306 1.33 7.67 -7.11
N ILE A 307 1.69 6.38 -7.23
CA ILE A 307 2.78 5.74 -6.46
C ILE A 307 4.10 5.69 -7.23
N PRO A 308 4.15 5.17 -8.48
CA PRO A 308 5.42 4.95 -9.18
C PRO A 308 6.31 6.19 -9.27
N ILE A 309 5.74 7.35 -9.59
CA ILE A 309 6.53 8.59 -9.74
C ILE A 309 7.11 9.06 -8.40
N PRO A 310 6.34 9.18 -7.30
CA PRO A 310 6.90 9.52 -5.99
C PRO A 310 7.98 8.55 -5.51
N ILE A 311 7.78 7.24 -5.68
CA ILE A 311 8.77 6.24 -5.28
C ILE A 311 10.03 6.35 -6.15
N ALA A 312 9.89 6.48 -7.47
CA ALA A 312 11.01 6.69 -8.38
C ALA A 312 11.79 7.97 -8.04
N TYR A 313 11.10 9.07 -7.71
CA TYR A 313 11.74 10.30 -7.28
C TYR A 313 12.51 10.11 -5.95
N SER A 314 11.96 9.35 -5.00
CA SER A 314 12.69 9.02 -3.78
C SER A 314 14.00 8.26 -4.08
N PHE A 315 13.97 7.29 -5.00
CA PHE A 315 15.19 6.57 -5.39
C PHE A 315 16.16 7.45 -6.17
N TYR A 316 15.66 8.42 -6.94
CA TYR A 316 16.50 9.48 -7.50
C TYR A 316 17.23 10.27 -6.40
N LEU A 317 16.55 10.64 -5.30
CA LEU A 317 17.19 11.27 -4.15
C LEU A 317 18.24 10.35 -3.51
N TYR A 318 17.91 9.07 -3.32
CA TYR A 318 18.80 8.07 -2.73
C TYR A 318 20.10 7.86 -3.52
N ARG A 319 20.02 7.94 -4.86
CA ARG A 319 21.14 7.66 -5.77
C ARG A 319 21.96 8.90 -6.12
N TYR A 320 21.33 10.06 -6.28
CA TYR A 320 21.95 11.25 -6.89
C TYR A 320 22.00 12.49 -5.99
N ARG A 321 21.38 12.44 -4.80
CA ARG A 321 21.38 13.56 -3.84
C ARG A 321 22.11 13.13 -2.57
N SER A 322 21.41 13.12 -1.44
CA SER A 322 21.94 12.65 -0.18
C SER A 322 21.03 11.57 0.39
N LYS A 323 21.60 10.62 1.15
CA LYS A 323 20.81 9.64 1.91
C LYS A 323 19.84 10.33 2.87
N ARG A 324 20.22 11.51 3.36
CA ARG A 324 19.38 12.36 4.20
C ARG A 324 18.13 12.85 3.46
N ASP A 325 18.28 13.39 2.25
CA ASP A 325 17.16 13.87 1.41
C ASP A 325 16.17 12.71 1.14
N TYR A 326 16.69 11.51 0.87
CA TYR A 326 15.87 10.30 0.71
C TYR A 326 15.10 9.94 1.97
N ILE A 327 15.78 9.87 3.13
CA ILE A 327 15.15 9.54 4.41
C ILE A 327 14.06 10.57 4.75
N ASP A 328 14.35 11.86 4.54
CA ASP A 328 13.40 12.94 4.79
C ASP A 328 12.13 12.77 3.94
N PHE A 329 12.30 12.47 2.64
CA PHE A 329 11.18 12.17 1.74
C PHE A 329 10.39 10.93 2.19
N ALA A 330 11.08 9.81 2.41
CA ALA A 330 10.46 8.52 2.72
C ALA A 330 9.71 8.54 4.06
N LEU A 331 10.26 9.22 5.08
CA LEU A 331 9.59 9.39 6.36
C LEU A 331 8.43 10.38 6.30
N THR A 332 8.50 11.42 5.46
CA THR A 332 7.34 12.29 5.19
C THR A 332 6.22 11.50 4.51
N PHE A 333 6.56 10.64 3.56
CA PHE A 333 5.62 9.71 2.91
C PHE A 333 4.96 8.78 3.94
N LEU A 334 5.75 8.15 4.80
CA LEU A 334 5.23 7.27 5.85
C LEU A 334 4.35 8.03 6.85
N LEU A 335 4.76 9.24 7.27
CA LEU A 335 3.98 10.06 8.20
C LEU A 335 2.66 10.53 7.57
N THR A 336 2.66 10.90 6.29
CA THR A 336 1.44 11.25 5.55
C THR A 336 0.44 10.08 5.56
N ASN A 337 0.94 8.86 5.37
CA ASN A 337 0.13 7.65 5.45
C ASN A 337 -0.45 7.43 6.84
N ILE A 338 0.36 7.52 7.89
CA ILE A 338 -0.09 7.38 9.28
C ILE A 338 -1.20 8.40 9.59
N LEU A 339 -1.02 9.66 9.21
CA LEU A 339 -2.04 10.69 9.40
C LEU A 339 -3.32 10.40 8.60
N GLY A 340 -3.18 9.96 7.34
CA GLY A 340 -4.32 9.57 6.52
C GLY A 340 -5.11 8.41 7.12
N PHE A 341 -4.42 7.37 7.60
CA PHE A 341 -5.05 6.23 8.25
C PHE A 341 -5.77 6.63 9.54
N ILE A 342 -5.18 7.51 10.35
CA ILE A 342 -5.86 8.05 11.54
C ILE A 342 -7.16 8.75 11.12
N ILE A 343 -7.13 9.58 10.06
CA ILE A 343 -8.35 10.26 9.58
C ILE A 343 -9.37 9.27 9.03
N TYR A 344 -8.95 8.20 8.34
CA TYR A 344 -9.86 7.14 7.88
C TYR A 344 -10.69 6.50 8.98
N TYR A 345 -10.21 6.49 10.23
CA TYR A 345 -10.95 6.01 11.39
C TYR A 345 -11.74 7.10 12.10
N ILE A 346 -11.30 8.36 12.06
CA ILE A 346 -12.01 9.47 12.70
C ILE A 346 -13.21 9.91 11.85
N VAL A 347 -13.02 10.04 10.54
CA VAL A 347 -14.01 10.53 9.57
C VAL A 347 -14.05 9.59 8.36
N PRO A 348 -14.53 8.35 8.52
CA PRO A 348 -14.71 7.45 7.38
C PRO A 348 -15.73 8.05 6.41
N ALA A 349 -15.38 8.16 5.13
CA ALA A 349 -16.15 8.89 4.13
C ALA A 349 -16.36 8.04 2.87
N ALA A 350 -17.58 8.08 2.32
CA ALA A 350 -17.92 7.39 1.09
C ALA A 350 -17.46 8.18 -0.16
N PRO A 351 -16.91 7.51 -1.18
CA PRO A 351 -16.49 8.13 -2.43
C PRO A 351 -17.68 8.41 -3.38
N PRO A 352 -17.51 9.22 -4.44
CA PRO A 352 -18.59 9.58 -5.36
C PRO A 352 -19.28 8.38 -6.02
N TRP A 353 -18.49 7.42 -6.51
CA TRP A 353 -19.02 6.21 -7.14
C TRP A 353 -19.91 5.38 -6.19
N TYR A 354 -19.71 5.46 -4.88
CA TYR A 354 -20.52 4.71 -3.92
C TYR A 354 -21.95 5.23 -3.93
N ILE A 355 -22.12 6.55 -3.89
CA ILE A 355 -23.44 7.20 -3.89
C ILE A 355 -24.16 6.93 -5.21
N GLU A 356 -23.43 6.90 -6.32
CA GLU A 356 -23.99 6.57 -7.62
C GLU A 356 -24.60 5.17 -7.69
N ILE A 357 -24.01 4.19 -7.02
CA ILE A 357 -24.43 2.79 -7.08
C ILE A 357 -25.45 2.45 -5.97
N TYR A 358 -25.21 2.96 -4.76
CA TYR A 358 -25.96 2.55 -3.56
C TYR A 358 -26.86 3.65 -2.99
N GLY A 359 -26.81 4.86 -3.56
CA GLY A 359 -27.46 6.04 -2.99
C GLY A 359 -26.86 6.42 -1.63
N PHE A 360 -27.67 7.05 -0.78
CA PHE A 360 -27.26 7.47 0.56
C PHE A 360 -27.39 6.37 1.62
N ASN A 361 -27.78 5.16 1.23
CA ASN A 361 -27.94 4.05 2.15
C ASN A 361 -26.59 3.40 2.46
N MET A 362 -26.35 3.11 3.74
CA MET A 362 -25.15 2.42 4.18
C MET A 362 -25.18 0.94 3.78
N ASN A 363 -24.20 0.50 3.00
CA ASN A 363 -24.01 -0.86 2.54
C ASN A 363 -22.61 -1.33 2.97
N MET A 364 -22.57 -2.03 4.10
CA MET A 364 -21.34 -2.58 4.65
C MET A 364 -20.69 -3.62 3.74
N LYS A 365 -21.42 -4.21 2.80
CA LYS A 365 -20.93 -5.23 1.86
C LYS A 365 -20.42 -4.65 0.54
N ALA A 366 -20.43 -3.32 0.37
CA ALA A 366 -19.89 -2.71 -0.84
C ALA A 366 -18.44 -3.17 -1.07
N ALA A 367 -18.19 -3.67 -2.29
CA ALA A 367 -16.85 -4.03 -2.75
C ALA A 367 -16.16 -2.80 -3.36
N GLY A 368 -14.83 -2.84 -3.46
CA GLY A 368 -14.08 -1.80 -4.16
C GLY A 368 -14.47 -1.71 -5.63
N ASN A 369 -14.50 -0.48 -6.16
CA ASN A 369 -15.00 -0.20 -7.50
C ASN A 369 -14.01 0.73 -8.23
N PRO A 370 -13.66 0.44 -9.50
CA PRO A 370 -12.77 1.29 -10.30
C PRO A 370 -13.40 2.63 -10.74
N ALA A 371 -14.69 2.84 -10.47
CA ALA A 371 -15.45 4.00 -10.90
C ALA A 371 -15.32 4.23 -12.42
N GLY A 372 -15.08 5.45 -12.85
CA GLY A 372 -14.85 5.81 -14.25
C GLY A 372 -13.58 5.21 -14.86
N PHE A 373 -12.63 4.71 -14.05
CA PHE A 373 -11.46 4.02 -14.60
C PHE A 373 -11.79 2.70 -15.29
N ILE A 374 -13.02 2.18 -15.14
CA ILE A 374 -13.49 1.06 -15.96
C ILE A 374 -13.46 1.38 -17.46
N HIS A 375 -13.58 2.66 -17.86
CA HIS A 375 -13.47 3.06 -19.26
C HIS A 375 -12.06 2.86 -19.80
N PHE A 376 -11.04 3.18 -19.00
CA PHE A 376 -9.64 2.89 -19.34
C PHE A 376 -9.45 1.40 -19.60
N ASP A 377 -9.95 0.55 -18.70
CA ASP A 377 -9.83 -0.91 -18.84
C ASP A 377 -10.57 -1.42 -20.09
N LYS A 378 -11.76 -0.90 -20.39
CA LYS A 378 -12.53 -1.26 -21.59
C LYS A 378 -11.84 -0.85 -22.89
N ILE A 379 -11.26 0.35 -22.93
CA ILE A 379 -10.59 0.87 -24.12
C ILE A 379 -9.26 0.15 -24.36
N THR A 380 -8.50 -0.13 -23.31
CA THR A 380 -7.16 -0.74 -23.43
C THR A 380 -7.19 -2.27 -23.44
N GLY A 381 -8.26 -2.89 -22.94
CA GLY A 381 -8.36 -4.34 -22.75
C GLY A 381 -7.45 -4.90 -21.64
N LEU A 382 -6.82 -4.05 -20.82
CA LEU A 382 -5.78 -4.49 -19.87
C LEU A 382 -6.32 -4.95 -18.52
N GLY A 383 -7.51 -4.49 -18.11
CA GLY A 383 -8.14 -4.84 -16.82
C GLY A 383 -7.34 -4.43 -15.58
N ILE A 384 -6.56 -3.33 -15.66
CA ILE A 384 -5.65 -2.91 -14.59
C ILE A 384 -6.43 -2.39 -13.39
N PHE A 385 -7.35 -1.45 -13.60
CA PHE A 385 -8.07 -0.81 -12.51
C PHE A 385 -9.05 -1.75 -11.82
N SER A 386 -9.69 -2.63 -12.59
CA SER A 386 -10.54 -3.70 -12.09
C SER A 386 -9.76 -4.64 -11.16
N ALA A 387 -8.54 -5.04 -11.55
CA ALA A 387 -7.67 -5.87 -10.72
C ALA A 387 -7.17 -5.14 -9.45
N MET A 388 -6.87 -3.84 -9.56
CA MET A 388 -6.44 -3.03 -8.41
C MET A 388 -7.54 -2.84 -7.36
N TYR A 389 -8.75 -2.49 -7.79
CA TYR A 389 -9.82 -2.11 -6.86
C TYR A 389 -10.70 -3.26 -6.37
N SER A 390 -10.75 -4.39 -7.08
CA SER A 390 -11.43 -5.60 -6.60
C SER A 390 -10.89 -6.11 -5.26
N LYS A 391 -9.64 -5.76 -4.91
CA LYS A 391 -8.96 -6.16 -3.68
C LYS A 391 -8.78 -5.02 -2.66
N ASN A 392 -9.50 -3.91 -2.83
CA ASN A 392 -9.43 -2.78 -1.89
C ASN A 392 -10.03 -3.18 -0.53
N ALA A 393 -9.25 -3.02 0.55
CA ALA A 393 -9.68 -3.35 1.91
C ALA A 393 -10.70 -2.36 2.48
N ASN A 394 -10.71 -1.11 2.01
CA ASN A 394 -11.47 -0.05 2.66
C ASN A 394 -12.19 0.87 1.66
N VAL A 395 -13.49 0.63 1.49
CA VAL A 395 -14.37 1.42 0.61
C VAL A 395 -14.65 2.81 1.17
N PHE A 396 -14.71 2.97 2.50
CA PHE A 396 -15.10 4.21 3.16
C PHE A 396 -13.89 5.05 3.60
N ALA A 397 -12.84 5.04 2.78
CA ALA A 397 -11.58 5.73 3.02
C ALA A 397 -11.35 6.83 1.96
N ALA A 398 -12.41 7.53 1.56
CA ALA A 398 -12.31 8.58 0.54
C ALA A 398 -11.51 9.80 1.04
N ILE A 399 -11.74 10.22 2.29
CA ILE A 399 -11.11 11.40 2.91
C ILE A 399 -10.08 10.96 3.97
N PRO A 400 -8.82 11.41 3.90
CA PRO A 400 -8.18 12.12 2.79
C PRO A 400 -7.84 11.20 1.61
N SER A 401 -7.78 11.76 0.39
CA SER A 401 -7.23 11.01 -0.75
C SER A 401 -5.71 10.91 -0.64
N LEU A 402 -5.18 9.73 -0.30
CA LEU A 402 -3.73 9.48 -0.29
C LEU A 402 -3.14 9.46 -1.72
N HIS A 403 -3.95 9.09 -2.72
CA HIS A 403 -3.63 9.24 -4.14
C HIS A 403 -3.25 10.67 -4.51
N ALA A 404 -3.98 11.64 -3.94
CA ALA A 404 -3.72 13.06 -4.11
C ALA A 404 -2.54 13.57 -3.28
N ALA A 405 -2.29 12.95 -2.12
CA ALA A 405 -1.27 13.35 -1.17
C ALA A 405 0.15 13.06 -1.65
N TYR A 406 0.41 11.91 -2.26
CA TYR A 406 1.79 11.51 -2.61
C TYR A 406 2.46 12.41 -3.67
N PRO A 407 1.77 12.83 -4.75
CA PRO A 407 2.30 13.83 -5.67
C PRO A 407 2.64 15.17 -4.99
N VAL A 408 1.88 15.59 -3.98
CA VAL A 408 2.21 16.82 -3.23
C VAL A 408 3.56 16.69 -2.51
N ILE A 409 3.92 15.50 -2.01
CA ILE A 409 5.23 15.27 -1.40
C ILE A 409 6.35 15.48 -2.43
N THR A 410 6.17 15.05 -3.69
CA THR A 410 7.17 15.31 -4.73
C THR A 410 7.26 16.79 -5.10
N VAL A 411 6.14 17.53 -5.08
CA VAL A 411 6.16 19.00 -5.23
C VAL A 411 6.98 19.65 -4.12
N LEU A 412 6.74 19.27 -2.86
CA LEU A 412 7.41 19.84 -1.69
C LEU A 412 8.92 19.59 -1.73
N TYR A 413 9.35 18.36 -1.96
CA TYR A 413 10.78 18.04 -2.04
C TYR A 413 11.42 18.47 -3.36
N GLY A 414 10.65 18.48 -4.45
CA GLY A 414 11.05 19.04 -5.74
C GLY A 414 11.34 20.53 -5.66
N SER A 415 10.61 21.28 -4.83
CA SER A 415 10.86 22.71 -4.59
C SER A 415 12.20 23.00 -3.92
N LEU A 416 12.76 22.01 -3.21
CA LEU A 416 14.09 22.09 -2.60
C LEU A 416 15.22 21.81 -3.61
N SER A 417 14.87 21.36 -4.82
CA SER A 417 15.82 21.14 -5.90
C SER A 417 16.16 22.45 -6.60
N LYS A 418 17.41 22.62 -7.05
CA LYS A 418 17.82 23.74 -7.91
C LYS A 418 17.23 23.66 -9.34
N LYS A 419 16.51 22.58 -9.67
CA LYS A 419 15.96 22.31 -11.00
C LYS A 419 14.49 22.71 -11.07
N ILE A 420 14.22 23.95 -11.46
CA ILE A 420 12.86 24.50 -11.53
C ILE A 420 11.92 23.67 -12.41
N TRP A 421 12.42 23.10 -13.51
CA TRP A 421 11.63 22.24 -14.40
C TRP A 421 11.12 20.97 -13.73
N LEU A 422 11.85 20.40 -12.76
CA LEU A 422 11.38 19.25 -11.98
C LEU A 422 10.21 19.65 -11.07
N HIS A 423 10.33 20.81 -10.41
CA HIS A 423 9.26 21.31 -9.56
C HIS A 423 7.99 21.60 -10.36
N ILE A 424 8.10 22.29 -11.50
CA ILE A 424 6.97 22.54 -12.41
C ILE A 424 6.37 21.21 -12.89
N GLY A 425 7.21 20.25 -13.28
CA GLY A 425 6.76 18.91 -13.68
C GLY A 425 5.96 18.20 -12.58
N PHE A 426 6.39 18.29 -11.32
CA PHE A 426 5.64 17.71 -10.20
C PHE A 426 4.33 18.45 -9.90
N VAL A 427 4.28 19.77 -10.08
CA VAL A 427 3.04 20.54 -9.94
C VAL A 427 2.03 20.11 -11.00
N LEU A 428 2.45 20.06 -12.27
CA LEU A 428 1.60 19.59 -13.36
C LEU A 428 1.15 18.14 -13.14
N PHE A 429 2.06 17.25 -12.73
CA PHE A 429 1.73 15.87 -12.40
C PHE A 429 0.68 15.78 -11.26
N THR A 430 0.84 16.57 -10.20
CA THR A 430 -0.12 16.62 -9.08
C THR A 430 -1.50 17.04 -9.56
N LEU A 431 -1.58 18.13 -10.33
CA LEU A 431 -2.84 18.61 -10.89
C LEU A 431 -3.49 17.58 -11.81
N SER A 432 -2.69 16.87 -12.63
CA SER A 432 -3.19 15.79 -13.49
C SER A 432 -3.75 14.63 -12.70
N VAL A 433 -3.11 14.19 -11.60
CA VAL A 433 -3.63 13.13 -10.73
C VAL A 433 -4.93 13.56 -10.05
N TRP A 434 -5.00 14.80 -9.55
CA TRP A 434 -6.19 15.34 -8.91
C TRP A 434 -7.37 15.44 -9.88
N PHE A 435 -7.12 15.99 -11.07
CA PHE A 435 -8.10 16.01 -12.14
C PHE A 435 -8.57 14.60 -12.49
N SER A 436 -7.64 13.65 -12.63
CA SER A 436 -7.97 12.25 -12.94
C SER A 436 -8.86 11.60 -11.88
N ALA A 437 -8.60 11.87 -10.59
CA ALA A 437 -9.36 11.33 -9.47
C ALA A 437 -10.82 11.82 -9.46
N VAL A 438 -11.04 13.10 -9.78
CA VAL A 438 -12.37 13.72 -9.82
C VAL A 438 -13.10 13.35 -11.12
N TYR A 439 -12.42 13.42 -12.26
CA TYR A 439 -12.95 13.06 -13.57
C TYR A 439 -13.46 11.63 -13.62
N SER A 440 -12.66 10.69 -13.10
CA SER A 440 -13.03 9.27 -12.99
C SER A 440 -14.08 8.99 -11.92
N ARG A 441 -14.60 10.00 -11.20
CA ARG A 441 -15.57 9.83 -10.11
C ARG A 441 -15.05 8.99 -8.96
N HIS A 442 -13.73 8.86 -8.84
CA HIS A 442 -13.12 8.09 -7.79
C HIS A 442 -13.06 8.86 -6.46
N HIS A 443 -12.87 10.17 -6.55
CA HIS A 443 -12.78 11.08 -5.41
C HIS A 443 -13.55 12.37 -5.65
N TYR A 444 -14.05 12.98 -4.58
CA TYR A 444 -14.55 14.36 -4.59
C TYR A 444 -13.38 15.36 -4.65
N VAL A 445 -13.66 16.61 -5.01
CA VAL A 445 -12.66 17.70 -4.91
C VAL A 445 -12.23 17.88 -3.46
N LEU A 446 -13.17 17.76 -2.51
CA LEU A 446 -12.85 17.82 -1.09
C LEU A 446 -11.79 16.76 -0.69
N ASP A 447 -11.93 15.52 -1.15
CA ASP A 447 -11.01 14.42 -0.82
C ASP A 447 -9.57 14.74 -1.23
N VAL A 448 -9.38 15.27 -2.45
CA VAL A 448 -8.06 15.59 -3.00
C VAL A 448 -7.44 16.81 -2.31
N LEU A 449 -8.23 17.83 -1.96
CA LEU A 449 -7.76 18.99 -1.22
C LEU A 449 -7.34 18.64 0.22
N VAL A 450 -8.14 17.82 0.92
CA VAL A 450 -7.79 17.34 2.26
C VAL A 450 -6.58 16.41 2.18
N GLY A 451 -6.44 15.61 1.11
CA GLY A 451 -5.25 14.82 0.81
C GLY A 451 -3.98 15.64 0.67
N GLY A 452 -4.00 16.68 -0.16
CA GLY A 452 -2.87 17.60 -0.30
C GLY A 452 -2.53 18.32 1.00
N THR A 453 -3.55 18.75 1.74
CA THR A 453 -3.36 19.38 3.06
C THR A 453 -2.73 18.41 4.06
N CYS A 454 -3.13 17.14 4.06
CA CYS A 454 -2.54 16.09 4.89
C CYS A 454 -1.04 15.93 4.61
N ALA A 455 -0.63 15.91 3.35
CA ALA A 455 0.79 15.84 2.97
C ALA A 455 1.59 17.06 3.45
N VAL A 456 1.03 18.26 3.33
CA VAL A 456 1.67 19.50 3.83
C VAL A 456 1.82 19.48 5.35
N ILE A 457 0.77 19.07 6.08
CA ILE A 457 0.83 18.93 7.53
C ILE A 457 1.88 17.89 7.93
N ALA A 458 1.91 16.73 7.29
CA ALA A 458 2.91 15.69 7.53
C ALA A 458 4.32 16.21 7.30
N TYR A 459 4.55 16.94 6.21
CA TYR A 459 5.84 17.57 5.93
C TYR A 459 6.25 18.56 7.02
N ILE A 460 5.35 19.46 7.44
CA ILE A 460 5.64 20.41 8.52
C ILE A 460 5.97 19.68 9.83
N LEU A 461 5.14 18.71 10.22
CA LEU A 461 5.37 17.90 11.42
C LEU A 461 6.71 17.17 11.36
N TYR A 462 7.03 16.56 10.23
CA TYR A 462 8.32 15.90 10.02
C TYR A 462 9.49 16.88 10.15
N ARG A 463 9.40 18.07 9.56
CA ARG A 463 10.43 19.12 9.66
C ARG A 463 10.62 19.61 11.10
N LEU A 464 9.56 19.63 11.92
CA LEU A 464 9.66 19.96 13.34
C LEU A 464 10.29 18.82 14.15
N ILE A 465 9.83 17.58 13.95
CA ILE A 465 10.33 16.39 14.66
C ILE A 465 11.81 16.14 14.35
N SER A 466 12.22 16.32 13.09
CA SER A 466 13.61 16.11 12.65
C SER A 466 14.62 17.13 13.18
N ARG A 467 14.15 18.26 13.74
CA ARG A 467 15.00 19.24 14.42
C ARG A 467 15.32 18.85 15.87
N ILE A 468 14.59 17.90 16.46
CA ILE A 468 14.86 17.42 17.81
C ILE A 468 16.26 16.77 17.82
N PRO A 469 17.21 17.18 18.68
CA PRO A 469 18.61 16.74 18.60
C PRO A 469 18.80 15.23 18.65
N THR A 470 17.99 14.52 19.44
CA THR A 470 18.03 13.05 19.53
C THR A 470 17.55 12.41 18.23
N ILE A 471 16.45 12.89 17.66
CA ILE A 471 15.94 12.38 16.38
C ILE A 471 16.92 12.69 15.25
N ASN A 472 17.49 13.90 15.22
CA ASN A 472 18.46 14.27 14.22
C ASN A 472 19.68 13.33 14.23
N ARG A 473 20.23 13.04 15.42
CA ARG A 473 21.31 12.07 15.62
C ARG A 473 20.93 10.66 15.13
N LEU A 474 19.72 10.18 15.45
CA LEU A 474 19.24 8.87 14.99
C LEU A 474 19.15 8.82 13.45
N LEU A 475 18.59 9.84 12.83
CA LEU A 475 18.47 9.92 11.37
C LEU A 475 19.85 10.06 10.69
N ALA A 476 20.80 10.74 11.31
CA ALA A 476 22.18 10.81 10.82
C ALA A 476 22.90 9.46 10.92
N ALA A 477 22.67 8.70 12.00
CA ALA A 477 23.18 7.34 12.13
C ALA A 477 22.55 6.40 11.09
N TYR A 478 21.23 6.47 10.90
CA TYR A 478 20.52 5.70 9.88
C TYR A 478 20.98 6.05 8.46
N SER A 479 21.26 7.32 8.18
CA SER A 479 21.83 7.78 6.92
C SER A 479 23.23 7.24 6.61
N LYS A 480 23.99 6.79 7.62
CA LYS A 480 25.29 6.12 7.42
C LYS A 480 25.13 4.61 7.21
N LEU A 481 24.03 4.06 7.73
CA LEU A 481 23.69 2.64 7.63
C LEU A 481 23.24 2.27 6.23
N ILE A 482 22.53 3.16 5.52
CA ILE A 482 22.06 2.98 4.13
C ILE A 482 22.96 3.71 3.13
#